data_AF-A0A9J6QUM0-F1
#
_entry.id   AF-A0A9J6QUM0-F1
#
_cell.length_a   1.000
_cell.length_b   1.000
_cell.length_c   1.000
_cell.angle_alpha   90.00
_cell.angle_beta   90.00
_cell.angle_gamma   90.00
#
_symmetry.space_group_name_H-M   'P 1'
#
loop_
_entity.id
_entity.type
_entity.pdbx_description
1 polymer ?
#
loop_
_entity_poly.entity_id
_entity_poly.type
_entity_poly.pdbx_seq_one_letter_code
_entity_poly.pdbx_strand_id
1 'polypeptide(L)'
;MRRKKFAGILFLVSVVALAFLTGCGQEKNGDILEEPEITVEYLSGEYADQILRDGGEKELGAIRIKEEKDGKYALTVESMVIVESSYDKDGYYVADKNLSTTVPLDSEARVTYIKDKKKGPEVMELGAFIEKVQKDAKSEDFSDPDTEKLYDVYIIGGNALMLLAKEMPDA
;
A
#
# COMPACT_ATOMS: atom_id res chain seq x y z
N MET A 1 31.33 3.03 -68.84
CA MET A 1 31.66 3.70 -67.56
C MET A 1 30.48 3.91 -66.59
N ARG A 2 29.28 3.32 -66.77
CA ARG A 2 28.12 3.54 -65.87
C ARG A 2 27.98 2.54 -64.70
N ARG A 3 28.59 1.35 -64.77
CA ARG A 3 28.48 0.32 -63.71
C ARG A 3 29.35 0.58 -62.47
N LYS A 4 30.44 1.35 -62.59
CA LYS A 4 31.34 1.66 -61.47
C LYS A 4 30.80 2.75 -60.52
N LYS A 5 29.86 3.60 -60.99
CA LYS A 5 29.26 4.67 -60.16
C LYS A 5 28.17 4.16 -59.22
N PHE A 6 27.46 3.09 -59.60
CA PHE A 6 26.44 2.45 -58.75
C PHE A 6 27.05 1.69 -57.56
N ALA A 7 28.19 1.02 -57.76
CA ALA A 7 28.88 0.29 -56.70
C ALA A 7 29.44 1.23 -55.60
N GLY A 8 29.92 2.42 -55.98
CA GLY A 8 30.43 3.41 -55.02
C GLY A 8 29.34 4.01 -54.13
N ILE A 9 28.12 4.23 -54.67
CA ILE A 9 26.99 4.75 -53.91
C ILE A 9 26.46 3.70 -52.92
N LEU A 10 26.39 2.43 -53.33
CA LEU A 10 25.96 1.32 -52.46
C LEU A 10 26.93 1.07 -51.31
N PHE A 11 28.24 1.22 -51.54
CA PHE A 11 29.26 1.13 -50.49
C PHE A 11 29.16 2.29 -49.49
N LEU A 12 28.89 3.52 -49.98
CA LEU A 12 28.75 4.70 -49.14
C LEU A 12 27.51 4.62 -48.21
N VAL A 13 26.38 4.11 -48.72
CA VAL A 13 25.15 3.92 -47.91
C VAL A 13 25.36 2.85 -46.84
N SER A 14 26.14 1.80 -47.14
CA SER A 14 26.45 0.75 -46.17
C SER A 14 27.33 1.25 -45.01
N VAL A 15 28.28 2.15 -45.27
CA VAL A 15 29.14 2.74 -44.22
C VAL A 15 28.37 3.73 -43.34
N VAL A 16 27.43 4.48 -43.91
CA VAL A 16 26.55 5.40 -43.14
C VAL A 16 25.58 4.61 -42.25
N ALA A 17 25.05 3.47 -42.70
CA ALA A 17 24.17 2.62 -41.89
C ALA A 17 24.87 2.00 -40.67
N LEU A 18 26.18 1.73 -40.76
CA LEU A 18 27.00 1.25 -39.64
C LEU A 18 27.31 2.35 -38.61
N ALA A 19 27.32 3.62 -39.01
CA ALA A 19 27.52 4.75 -38.09
C ALA A 19 26.28 5.09 -37.25
N PHE A 20 25.08 4.64 -37.66
CA PHE A 20 23.85 4.77 -36.88
C PHE A 20 23.65 3.65 -35.86
N LEU A 21 24.44 2.57 -35.90
CA LEU A 21 24.33 1.42 -34.99
C LEU A 21 25.32 1.46 -33.81
N THR A 22 26.23 2.44 -33.77
CA THR A 22 27.16 2.65 -32.64
C THR A 22 26.76 3.83 -31.75
N GLY A 23 25.48 4.20 -31.75
CA GLY A 23 24.90 5.13 -30.77
C GLY A 23 24.61 4.47 -29.43
N CYS A 24 25.59 3.75 -28.87
CA CYS A 24 25.59 3.35 -27.46
C CYS A 24 26.57 4.29 -26.77
N GLY A 25 26.08 5.16 -25.90
CA GLY A 25 26.95 6.10 -25.20
C GLY A 25 26.30 7.40 -24.80
N GLN A 26 25.14 7.33 -24.20
CA GLN A 26 24.77 8.24 -23.13
C GLN A 26 23.78 7.48 -22.24
N GLU A 27 24.31 6.71 -21.30
CA GLU A 27 23.69 6.67 -19.98
C GLU A 27 23.70 8.12 -19.49
N LYS A 28 22.67 8.88 -19.88
CA LYS A 28 22.25 9.96 -19.03
C LYS A 28 21.89 9.24 -17.74
N ASN A 29 22.69 9.47 -16.71
CA ASN A 29 22.22 9.35 -15.33
C ASN A 29 20.90 10.09 -15.33
N GLY A 30 19.79 9.37 -15.56
CA GLY A 30 18.49 9.83 -15.12
C GLY A 30 18.72 10.09 -13.65
N ASP A 31 18.29 11.26 -13.18
CA ASP A 31 18.15 11.51 -11.75
C ASP A 31 17.71 10.18 -11.14
N ILE A 32 18.57 9.61 -10.28
CA ILE A 32 18.14 8.52 -9.42
C ILE A 32 17.08 9.23 -8.58
N LEU A 33 15.83 9.17 -9.05
CA LEU A 33 14.69 9.62 -8.30
C LEU A 33 14.77 8.75 -7.05
N GLU A 34 15.26 9.33 -5.96
CA GLU A 34 15.36 8.64 -4.70
C GLU A 34 13.97 8.08 -4.41
N GLU A 35 13.89 6.76 -4.29
CA GLU A 35 12.64 6.13 -3.88
C GLU A 35 12.25 6.74 -2.54
N PRO A 36 11.04 7.29 -2.40
CA PRO A 36 10.64 7.96 -1.18
C PRO A 36 10.74 6.98 -0.01
N GLU A 37 11.30 7.44 1.09
CA GLU A 37 11.35 6.64 2.31
C GLU A 37 9.93 6.28 2.74
N ILE A 38 9.70 4.99 2.97
CA ILE A 38 8.39 4.49 3.40
C ILE A 38 8.17 4.87 4.87
N THR A 39 7.60 6.05 5.07
CA THR A 39 7.23 6.61 6.38
C THR A 39 5.71 6.57 6.57
N VAL A 40 5.26 6.75 7.81
CA VAL A 40 3.82 6.88 8.10
C VAL A 40 3.20 8.08 7.37
N GLU A 41 3.90 9.21 7.34
CA GLU A 41 3.45 10.44 6.65
C GLU A 41 3.30 10.20 5.14
N TYR A 42 4.29 9.57 4.51
CA TYR A 42 4.21 9.22 3.09
C TYR A 42 3.03 8.27 2.80
N LEU A 43 2.86 7.23 3.62
CA LEU A 43 1.80 6.25 3.45
C LEU A 43 0.40 6.84 3.66
N SER A 44 0.23 7.67 4.69
CA SER A 44 -1.06 8.29 5.04
C SER A 44 -1.43 9.49 4.16
N GLY A 45 -0.45 10.10 3.50
CA GLY A 45 -0.62 11.22 2.58
C GLY A 45 -0.56 10.77 1.12
N GLU A 46 0.58 11.03 0.47
CA GLU A 46 0.73 10.88 -0.97
C GLU A 46 0.33 9.49 -1.47
N TYR A 47 0.81 8.42 -0.82
CA TYR A 47 0.54 7.07 -1.31
C TYR A 47 -0.94 6.67 -1.15
N ALA A 48 -1.60 7.07 -0.06
CA ALA A 48 -3.04 6.90 0.11
C ALA A 48 -3.83 7.62 -1.01
N ASP A 49 -3.46 8.86 -1.31
CA ASP A 49 -4.08 9.64 -2.38
C ASP A 49 -3.89 9.01 -3.76
N GLN A 50 -2.72 8.38 -4.00
CA GLN A 50 -2.46 7.63 -5.23
C GLN A 50 -3.41 6.43 -5.35
N ILE A 51 -3.52 5.60 -4.31
CA ILE A 51 -4.40 4.43 -4.31
C ILE A 51 -5.86 4.85 -4.58
N LEU A 52 -6.35 5.89 -3.91
CA LEU A 52 -7.71 6.38 -4.07
C LEU A 52 -7.96 6.93 -5.48
N ARG A 53 -7.00 7.69 -6.03
CA ARG A 53 -7.09 8.23 -7.40
C ARG A 53 -7.12 7.13 -8.46
N ASP A 54 -6.44 6.02 -8.21
CA ASP A 54 -6.37 4.87 -9.11
C ASP A 54 -7.60 3.95 -8.99
N GLY A 55 -8.63 4.38 -8.25
CA GLY A 55 -9.89 3.66 -8.08
C GLY A 55 -9.90 2.71 -6.90
N GLY A 56 -8.96 2.84 -5.98
CA GLY A 56 -8.99 2.17 -4.69
C GLY A 56 -10.05 2.73 -3.75
N GLU A 57 -10.42 1.92 -2.77
CA GLU A 57 -11.39 2.23 -1.74
C GLU A 57 -10.70 2.26 -0.38
N LYS A 58 -11.25 3.05 0.55
CA LYS A 58 -10.82 3.09 1.95
C LYS A 58 -11.93 2.61 2.87
N GLU A 59 -11.61 1.63 3.70
CA GLU A 59 -12.52 1.08 4.71
C GLU A 59 -11.90 1.24 6.10
N LEU A 60 -12.64 1.86 7.03
CA LEU A 60 -12.26 1.88 8.45
C LEU A 60 -12.84 0.66 9.13
N GLY A 61 -12.03 -0.08 9.89
CA GLY A 61 -12.55 -1.21 10.66
C GLY A 61 -11.52 -1.91 11.53
N ALA A 62 -12.02 -2.82 12.37
CA ALA A 62 -11.18 -3.81 13.01
C ALA A 62 -10.82 -4.91 12.00
N ILE A 63 -9.65 -5.52 12.16
CA ILE A 63 -9.13 -6.47 11.18
C ILE A 63 -8.86 -7.85 11.77
N ARG A 64 -9.04 -8.87 10.95
CA ARG A 64 -8.61 -10.24 11.22
C ARG A 64 -7.87 -10.79 10.03
N ILE A 65 -6.74 -11.44 10.27
CA ILE A 65 -5.90 -12.03 9.23
C ILE A 65 -5.83 -13.54 9.41
N LYS A 66 -6.22 -14.27 8.37
CA LYS A 66 -6.21 -15.73 8.36
C LYS A 66 -5.32 -16.24 7.24
N GLU A 67 -4.46 -17.20 7.57
CA GLU A 67 -3.69 -17.92 6.55
C GLU A 67 -4.63 -18.81 5.71
N GLU A 68 -4.49 -18.72 4.40
CA GLU A 68 -5.15 -19.56 3.42
C GLU A 68 -4.21 -20.70 2.97
N LYS A 69 -4.56 -21.40 1.88
CA LYS A 69 -3.66 -22.38 1.28
C LYS A 69 -2.47 -21.66 0.63
N ASP A 70 -1.34 -22.36 0.57
CA ASP A 70 -0.13 -21.92 -0.14
C ASP A 70 0.53 -20.65 0.45
N GLY A 71 0.36 -20.38 1.75
CA GLY A 71 1.04 -19.27 2.44
C GLY A 71 0.49 -17.88 2.08
N LYS A 72 -0.69 -17.82 1.46
CA LYS A 72 -1.43 -16.58 1.22
C LYS A 72 -2.24 -16.20 2.45
N TYR A 73 -2.63 -14.94 2.56
CA TYR A 73 -3.43 -14.45 3.68
C TYR A 73 -4.71 -13.79 3.18
N ALA A 74 -5.81 -14.06 3.87
CA ALA A 74 -7.06 -13.33 3.72
C ALA A 74 -7.18 -12.32 4.87
N LEU A 75 -7.47 -11.07 4.50
CA LEU A 75 -7.81 -10.00 5.42
C LEU A 75 -9.33 -9.88 5.48
N THR A 76 -9.89 -9.92 6.68
CA THR A 76 -11.27 -9.56 6.95
C THR A 76 -11.29 -8.23 7.68
N VAL A 77 -12.08 -7.28 7.16
CA VAL A 77 -12.35 -5.99 7.78
C VAL A 77 -13.77 -6.04 8.34
N GLU A 78 -13.94 -5.70 9.61
CA GLU A 78 -15.23 -5.49 10.25
C GLU A 78 -15.47 -3.99 10.27
N SER A 79 -16.33 -3.51 9.37
CA SER A 79 -16.42 -2.09 9.05
C SER A 79 -16.99 -1.30 10.22
N MET A 80 -16.32 -0.21 10.58
CA MET A 80 -16.74 0.69 11.65
C MET A 80 -16.92 2.11 11.14
N VAL A 81 -17.62 2.92 11.93
CA VAL A 81 -17.78 4.36 11.70
C VAL A 81 -17.61 5.12 13.00
N ILE A 82 -16.89 6.23 12.95
CA ILE A 82 -16.77 7.18 14.07
C ILE A 82 -17.96 8.13 13.98
N VAL A 83 -18.74 8.20 15.05
CA VAL A 83 -19.93 9.05 15.14
C VAL A 83 -19.70 10.12 16.20
N GLU A 84 -19.77 11.38 15.79
CA GLU A 84 -19.70 12.51 16.73
C GLU A 84 -20.90 12.49 17.69
N SER A 85 -20.63 12.73 18.97
CA SER A 85 -21.62 12.67 20.03
C SER A 85 -21.29 13.66 21.13
N SER A 86 -22.19 14.60 21.39
CA SER A 86 -22.08 15.50 22.54
C SER A 86 -22.41 14.83 23.88
N TYR A 87 -22.85 13.57 23.86
CA TYR A 87 -23.24 12.81 25.05
C TYR A 87 -22.12 11.90 25.56
N ASP A 88 -21.19 11.53 24.69
CA ASP A 88 -20.02 10.73 25.04
C ASP A 88 -18.90 11.63 25.57
N LYS A 89 -18.11 11.07 26.49
CA LYS A 89 -17.06 11.83 27.19
C LYS A 89 -15.97 12.33 26.24
N ASP A 90 -15.71 11.56 25.19
CA ASP A 90 -14.64 11.81 24.23
C ASP A 90 -15.15 12.60 23.01
N GLY A 91 -16.42 13.02 23.01
CA GLY A 91 -17.03 13.76 21.91
C GLY A 91 -17.42 12.91 20.70
N TYR A 92 -17.18 11.60 20.75
CA TYR A 92 -17.56 10.62 19.72
C TYR A 92 -17.74 9.23 20.33
N TYR A 93 -18.31 8.31 19.55
CA TYR A 93 -18.26 6.87 19.79
C TYR A 93 -17.97 6.10 18.49
N VAL A 94 -17.47 4.87 18.60
CA VAL A 94 -17.25 3.98 17.47
C VAL A 94 -18.43 3.03 17.33
N ALA A 95 -19.00 2.96 16.14
CA ALA A 95 -20.14 2.10 15.83
C ALA A 95 -19.79 1.06 14.77
N ASP A 96 -20.21 -0.19 15.01
CA ASP A 96 -20.17 -1.25 13.99
C ASP A 96 -21.23 -0.97 12.90
N LYS A 97 -20.82 -1.07 11.63
CA LYS A 97 -21.73 -0.94 10.48
C LYS A 97 -22.49 -2.25 10.20
N ASN A 98 -22.25 -3.31 10.94
CA ASN A 98 -22.70 -4.68 10.71
C ASN A 98 -22.36 -5.16 9.29
N LEU A 99 -21.21 -4.71 8.78
CA LEU A 99 -20.69 -5.03 7.46
C LEU A 99 -19.28 -5.61 7.63
N SER A 100 -18.98 -6.64 6.85
CA SER A 100 -17.64 -7.19 6.80
C SER A 100 -17.23 -7.52 5.37
N THR A 101 -15.99 -7.19 5.06
CA THR A 101 -15.38 -7.42 3.75
C THR A 101 -14.17 -8.33 3.92
N THR A 102 -14.14 -9.45 3.20
CA THR A 102 -12.95 -10.32 3.14
C THR A 102 -12.29 -10.20 1.77
N VAL A 103 -11.01 -9.84 1.75
CA VAL A 103 -10.18 -9.70 0.55
C VAL A 103 -8.83 -10.39 0.76
N PRO A 104 -8.14 -10.82 -0.32
CA PRO A 104 -6.76 -11.24 -0.20
C PRO A 104 -5.88 -10.07 0.28
N LEU A 105 -4.96 -10.38 1.20
CA LEU A 105 -3.92 -9.47 1.63
C LEU A 105 -2.77 -9.54 0.64
N ASP A 106 -2.39 -8.41 0.06
CA ASP A 106 -1.27 -8.35 -0.86
C ASP A 106 0.03 -8.75 -0.15
N SER A 107 0.88 -9.54 -0.82
CA SER A 107 2.15 -10.00 -0.24
C SER A 107 3.16 -8.88 0.01
N GLU A 108 2.96 -7.73 -0.63
CA GLU A 108 3.77 -6.52 -0.50
C GLU A 108 3.01 -5.40 0.24
N ALA A 109 1.89 -5.74 0.90
CA ALA A 109 1.06 -4.76 1.57
C ALA A 109 1.86 -3.92 2.57
N ARG A 110 1.66 -2.60 2.51
CA ARG A 110 2.30 -1.64 3.42
C ARG A 110 1.48 -1.52 4.69
N VAL A 111 2.11 -1.72 5.85
CA VAL A 111 1.39 -1.80 7.11
C VAL A 111 2.03 -0.92 8.17
N THR A 112 1.18 -0.33 8.99
CA THR A 112 1.60 0.34 10.23
C THR A 112 0.93 -0.30 11.43
N TYR A 113 1.52 -0.12 12.60
CA TYR A 113 1.03 -0.73 13.82
C TYR A 113 1.30 0.17 15.03
N ILE A 114 0.29 0.33 15.89
CA ILE A 114 0.43 1.04 17.17
C ILE A 114 0.79 0.01 18.25
N LYS A 115 2.05 0.03 18.71
CA LYS A 115 2.50 -0.80 19.85
C LYS A 115 2.13 -0.17 21.19
N ASP A 116 2.17 1.16 21.25
CA ASP A 116 1.92 1.98 22.43
C ASP A 116 1.14 3.21 21.97
N LYS A 117 -0.05 3.44 22.54
CA LYS A 117 -0.90 4.58 22.20
C LYS A 117 -0.17 5.93 22.35
N LYS A 118 0.91 6.00 23.14
CA LYS A 118 1.72 7.23 23.31
C LYS A 118 2.73 7.53 22.22
N LYS A 119 3.08 6.52 21.40
CA LYS A 119 4.11 6.65 20.36
C LYS A 119 3.54 6.72 18.94
N GLY A 120 2.25 6.41 18.82
CA GLY A 120 1.54 6.40 17.56
C GLY A 120 1.92 5.26 16.63
N PRO A 121 1.45 5.32 15.37
CA PRO A 121 1.68 4.27 14.39
C PRO A 121 3.13 4.26 13.94
N GLU A 122 3.69 3.06 13.76
CA GLU A 122 5.01 2.83 13.18
C GLU A 122 4.89 1.91 11.97
N VAL A 123 5.66 2.18 10.90
CA VAL A 123 5.78 1.25 9.76
C VAL A 123 6.38 -0.07 10.24
N MET A 124 5.85 -1.18 9.73
CA MET A 124 6.26 -2.52 10.14
C MET A 124 6.37 -3.46 8.93
N GLU A 125 7.27 -4.43 9.04
CA GLU A 125 7.31 -5.56 8.11
C GLU A 125 6.03 -6.41 8.18
N LEU A 126 5.51 -6.78 7.01
CA LEU A 126 4.22 -7.46 6.87
C LEU A 126 4.13 -8.76 7.68
N GLY A 127 5.17 -9.60 7.66
CA GLY A 127 5.18 -10.85 8.42
C GLY A 127 5.05 -10.62 9.94
N ALA A 128 5.80 -9.65 10.47
CA ALA A 128 5.73 -9.29 11.89
C ALA A 128 4.37 -8.66 12.26
N PHE A 129 3.77 -7.91 11.35
CA PHE A 129 2.43 -7.37 11.51
C PHE A 129 1.37 -8.48 11.60
N ILE A 130 1.40 -9.45 10.69
CA ILE A 130 0.46 -10.58 10.67
C ILE A 130 0.55 -11.36 11.98
N GLU A 131 1.76 -11.70 12.44
CA GLU A 131 1.97 -12.42 13.70
C GLU A 131 1.36 -11.67 14.90
N LYS A 132 1.52 -10.34 14.94
CA LYS A 132 0.96 -9.51 16.00
C LYS A 132 -0.56 -9.45 15.96
N VAL A 133 -1.14 -9.17 14.81
CA VAL A 133 -2.61 -9.14 14.64
C VAL A 133 -3.23 -10.48 15.03
N GLN A 134 -2.62 -11.60 14.61
CA GLN A 134 -3.10 -12.93 14.96
C GLN A 134 -2.93 -13.28 16.44
N LYS A 135 -1.94 -12.69 17.11
CA LYS A 135 -1.74 -12.86 18.56
C LYS A 135 -2.78 -12.06 19.34
N ASP A 136 -2.98 -10.80 18.96
CA ASP A 136 -3.96 -9.90 19.58
C ASP A 136 -5.39 -10.48 19.45
N ALA A 137 -5.73 -11.03 18.27
CA ALA A 137 -7.01 -11.69 18.01
C ALA A 137 -7.28 -12.95 18.85
N LYS A 138 -6.26 -13.53 19.48
CA LYS A 138 -6.42 -14.69 20.40
C LYS A 138 -6.57 -14.27 21.86
N SER A 139 -6.23 -13.02 22.19
CA SER A 139 -6.18 -12.52 23.57
C SER A 139 -7.39 -11.69 23.99
N GLU A 140 -8.24 -11.25 23.05
CA GLU A 140 -9.34 -10.32 23.36
C GLU A 140 -10.73 -10.93 23.10
N ASP A 141 -11.65 -10.58 23.99
CA ASP A 141 -13.09 -10.83 23.87
C ASP A 141 -13.63 -9.68 22.99
N PHE A 142 -13.98 -9.97 21.74
CA PHE A 142 -14.38 -9.01 20.67
C PHE A 142 -15.71 -8.27 20.93
N SER A 143 -16.09 -8.07 22.20
CA SER A 143 -17.32 -7.40 22.60
C SER A 143 -17.13 -5.92 22.93
N ASP A 144 -15.89 -5.43 23.00
CA ASP A 144 -15.58 -4.04 23.35
C ASP A 144 -14.80 -3.31 22.23
N PRO A 145 -15.50 -2.50 21.40
CA PRO A 145 -14.87 -1.77 20.30
C PRO A 145 -13.85 -0.72 20.78
N ASP A 146 -13.85 -0.32 22.06
CA ASP A 146 -12.88 0.63 22.62
C ASP A 146 -11.49 -0.02 22.86
N THR A 147 -11.43 -1.35 22.87
CA THR A 147 -10.18 -2.12 22.96
C THR A 147 -9.60 -2.52 21.61
N GLU A 148 -10.43 -2.55 20.56
CA GLU A 148 -10.00 -3.01 19.25
C GLU A 148 -9.13 -1.99 18.53
N LYS A 149 -8.02 -2.45 17.96
CA LYS A 149 -7.18 -1.62 17.08
C LYS A 149 -7.88 -1.42 15.75
N LEU A 150 -8.19 -0.18 15.44
CA LEU A 150 -8.79 0.20 14.16
C LEU A 150 -7.72 0.46 13.11
N TYR A 151 -8.09 0.19 11.86
CA TYR A 151 -7.25 0.42 10.70
C TYR A 151 -8.02 1.12 9.59
N ASP A 152 -7.39 2.11 8.97
CA ASP A 152 -7.76 2.57 7.63
C ASP A 152 -7.16 1.56 6.62
N VAL A 153 -8.01 0.75 5.99
CA VAL A 153 -7.65 -0.31 5.04
C VAL A 153 -7.90 0.18 3.61
N TYR A 154 -6.88 0.10 2.76
CA TYR A 154 -6.93 0.52 1.37
C TYR A 154 -6.96 -0.69 0.45
N ILE A 155 -8.03 -0.79 -0.35
CA ILE A 155 -8.33 -1.93 -1.22
C ILE A 155 -8.37 -1.44 -2.67
N ILE A 156 -7.60 -2.06 -3.56
CA ILE A 156 -7.64 -1.77 -5.00
C ILE A 156 -7.59 -3.06 -5.80
N GLY A 157 -8.43 -3.15 -6.83
CA GLY A 157 -8.56 -4.37 -7.63
C GLY A 157 -8.99 -5.61 -6.82
N GLY A 158 -9.66 -5.41 -5.68
CA GLY A 158 -10.13 -6.47 -4.79
C GLY A 158 -9.06 -7.05 -3.85
N ASN A 159 -7.88 -6.45 -3.74
CA ASN A 159 -6.83 -6.85 -2.80
C ASN A 159 -6.53 -5.71 -1.82
N ALA A 160 -6.19 -6.04 -0.58
CA ALA A 160 -5.75 -5.05 0.40
C ALA A 160 -4.25 -4.76 0.23
N LEU A 161 -3.92 -3.53 -0.15
CA LEU A 161 -2.54 -3.09 -0.41
C LEU A 161 -1.92 -2.30 0.74
N MET A 162 -2.74 -1.69 1.59
CA MET A 162 -2.24 -0.90 2.70
C MET A 162 -3.17 -0.93 3.90
N LEU A 163 -2.59 -1.06 5.09
CA LEU A 163 -3.30 -1.04 6.37
C LEU A 163 -2.63 -0.03 7.30
N LEU A 164 -3.33 1.04 7.60
CA LEU A 164 -2.82 2.09 8.48
C LEU A 164 -3.51 2.05 9.83
N ALA A 165 -2.76 1.79 10.90
CA ALA A 165 -3.28 1.82 12.24
C ALA A 165 -3.81 3.21 12.58
N LYS A 166 -5.06 3.27 13.04
CA LYS A 166 -5.77 4.50 13.31
C LYS A 166 -5.55 4.92 14.76
N GLU A 167 -5.02 6.11 14.95
CA GLU A 167 -5.11 6.79 16.25
C GLU A 167 -6.53 7.27 16.46
N MET A 168 -7.07 6.97 17.64
CA MET A 168 -8.35 7.49 18.07
C MET A 168 -8.17 8.95 18.49
N PRO A 169 -9.10 9.86 18.16
CA PRO A 169 -9.00 11.25 18.59
C PRO A 169 -8.85 11.34 20.11
N ASP A 170 -7.91 12.17 20.57
CA ASP A 170 -7.83 12.55 21.98
C ASP A 170 -9.08 13.36 22.37
N ALA A 171 -9.61 13.08 23.56
CA ALA A 171 -10.76 13.79 24.16
C ALA A 171 -10.41 15.22 24.60
#